data_AF-A0A7Y5N1G0-F1
#
_entry.id   AF-A0A7Y5N1G0-F1
#
_cell.length_a   1.000
_cell.length_b   1.000
_cell.length_c   1.000
_cell.angle_alpha   90.00
_cell.angle_beta   90.00
_cell.angle_gamma   90.00
#
_symmetry.space_group_name_H-M   'P 1'
#
loop_
_entity.id
_entity.type
_entity.pdbx_description
1 polymer ?
#
loop_
_entity_poly.entity_id
_entity_poly.type
_entity_poly.pdbx_seq_one_letter_code
_entity_poly.pdbx_strand_id
1 'polypeptide(L)'
;MPPVDVSRFLSKADEALKKRNYDYAIQMYREALISAPGNADARRNYRLALIRKYDEQGYPSSLFGGLGAMKTLVMTKDPLKLIEETEKSIEKDPKNIKYNLRVAEALAALNHHEASVAVLEFVFKSSEGGGNDLSVLKLLAREYVSVKKTKEAQQILNKAQKLAPNDKDVKELAKNIAAQGMLDTVGSAKSSYELVKNAGQAADLEKRQKMVLDANDIDGLLAQEEEKLKANPMDRRAIREIAKLLEKKKAYDKAHERLMAFVQVDPSALEIAEEAANVKNRGFDYKMAQCRLKAQQEPQNAQGWLQKEQQFAAAKKAFALDEFGRQVEAAPTDMDKRFRFGQALFDTGRFEDSFKHLQKAKASPKHAKAVNVMMANCLVHMNRLEMAEQQFSIAEKLLTPDDIDLQKALNYARADLSERKGDLPGALEGFRTLYLDDAEFRDVEKRIDSLKKRLGQG
;
A
#
# COMPACT_ATOMS: atom_id res chain seq x y z
N MET A 1 45.85 3.94 3.34
CA MET A 1 46.68 5.11 3.70
C MET A 1 46.81 5.15 5.22
N PRO A 2 48.01 5.39 5.77
CA PRO A 2 48.15 5.66 7.20
C PRO A 2 47.31 6.90 7.59
N PRO A 3 46.77 6.98 8.81
CA PRO A 3 46.02 8.14 9.25
C PRO A 3 46.92 9.37 9.19
N VAL A 4 46.46 10.41 8.49
CA VAL A 4 47.15 11.71 8.48
C VAL A 4 47.01 12.30 9.88
N ASP A 5 48.14 12.58 10.54
CA ASP A 5 48.12 13.14 11.89
C ASP A 5 47.63 14.60 11.85
N VAL A 6 46.37 14.77 12.23
CA VAL A 6 45.69 16.07 12.35
C VAL A 6 45.54 16.52 13.81
N SER A 7 46.14 15.80 14.76
CA SER A 7 45.92 15.97 16.20
C SER A 7 46.24 17.38 16.68
N ARG A 8 47.29 17.99 16.10
CA ARG A 8 47.68 19.37 16.42
C ARG A 8 46.62 20.39 16.00
N PHE A 9 45.99 20.21 14.84
CA PHE A 9 44.91 21.10 14.37
C PHE A 9 43.66 20.91 15.21
N LEU A 10 43.28 19.66 15.50
CA LEU A 10 42.10 19.34 16.33
C LEU A 10 42.25 19.88 17.76
N SER A 11 43.39 19.67 18.41
CA SER A 11 43.64 20.21 19.76
C SER A 11 43.52 21.72 19.82
N LYS A 12 44.07 22.43 18.82
CA LYS A 12 43.94 23.90 18.72
C LYS A 12 42.50 24.31 18.47
N ALA A 13 41.77 23.59 17.60
CA ALA A 13 40.38 23.87 17.29
C ALA A 13 39.46 23.68 18.50
N ASP A 14 39.64 22.58 19.24
CA ASP A 14 38.88 22.27 20.46
C ASP A 14 39.15 23.31 21.55
N GLU A 15 40.41 23.72 21.75
CA GLU A 15 40.77 24.76 22.73
C GLU A 15 40.19 26.13 22.34
N ALA A 16 40.28 26.50 21.06
CA ALA A 16 39.70 27.72 20.54
C ALA A 16 38.18 27.74 20.71
N LEU A 17 37.51 26.62 20.42
CA LEU A 17 36.06 26.46 20.60
C LEU A 17 35.65 26.61 22.08
N LYS A 18 36.43 26.04 23.01
CA LYS A 18 36.22 26.22 24.48
C LYS A 18 36.37 27.66 24.91
N LYS A 19 37.34 28.37 24.33
CA LYS A 19 37.59 29.81 24.57
C LYS A 19 36.63 30.73 23.81
N ARG A 20 35.62 30.18 23.11
CA ARG A 20 34.68 30.93 22.24
C ARG A 20 35.37 31.74 21.13
N ASN A 21 36.59 31.37 20.77
CA ASN A 21 37.29 31.93 19.62
C ASN A 21 36.85 31.15 18.37
N TYR A 22 35.65 31.46 17.88
CA TYR A 22 35.00 30.66 16.84
C TYR A 22 35.70 30.72 15.49
N ASP A 23 36.18 31.90 15.07
CA ASP A 23 36.87 32.04 13.78
C ASP A 23 38.14 31.19 13.72
N TYR A 24 38.93 31.22 14.79
CA TYR A 24 40.12 30.38 14.88
C TYR A 24 39.77 28.89 14.99
N ALA A 25 38.70 28.53 15.73
CA ALA A 25 38.23 27.15 15.78
C ALA A 25 37.80 26.63 14.41
N ILE A 26 36.97 27.39 13.68
CA ILE A 26 36.48 27.07 12.32
C ILE A 26 37.66 26.88 11.38
N GLN A 27 38.65 27.78 11.41
CA GLN A 27 39.87 27.68 10.60
C GLN A 27 40.62 26.38 10.89
N MET A 28 40.89 26.08 12.16
CA MET A 28 41.66 24.89 12.55
C MET A 28 40.92 23.58 12.24
N TYR A 29 39.60 23.53 12.41
CA TYR A 29 38.80 22.39 11.96
C TYR A 29 38.84 22.22 10.43
N ARG A 30 38.82 23.32 9.66
CA ARG A 30 38.90 23.25 8.19
C ARG A 30 40.23 22.63 7.75
N GLU A 31 41.35 23.09 8.31
CA GLU A 31 42.69 22.53 8.03
C GLU A 31 42.75 21.03 8.36
N ALA A 32 42.17 20.63 9.49
CA ALA A 32 42.06 19.23 9.87
C ALA A 32 41.20 18.43 8.88
N LEU A 33 40.08 18.97 8.41
CA LEU A 33 39.14 18.30 7.50
C LEU A 33 39.62 18.24 6.04
N ILE A 34 40.50 19.14 5.61
CA ILE A 34 41.21 19.02 4.31
C ILE A 34 42.12 17.78 4.33
N SER A 35 42.82 17.58 5.44
CA SER A 35 43.78 16.47 5.60
C SER A 35 43.11 15.14 5.98
N ALA A 36 42.01 15.19 6.74
CA ALA A 36 41.26 14.05 7.23
C ALA A 36 39.74 14.25 7.02
N PRO A 37 39.26 14.19 5.76
CA PRO A 37 37.86 14.46 5.41
C PRO A 37 36.87 13.49 6.06
N GLY A 38 37.31 12.28 6.42
CA GLY A 38 36.51 11.27 7.11
C GLY A 38 36.40 11.45 8.63
N ASN A 39 37.03 12.46 9.23
CA ASN A 39 37.01 12.62 10.69
C ASN A 39 35.62 13.13 11.17
N ALA A 40 34.82 12.21 11.71
CA ALA A 40 33.45 12.49 12.12
C ALA A 40 33.35 13.51 13.26
N ASP A 41 34.23 13.44 14.25
CA ASP A 41 34.22 14.34 15.41
C ASP A 41 34.61 15.76 15.02
N ALA A 42 35.61 15.91 14.15
CA ALA A 42 35.97 17.20 13.56
C ALA A 42 34.78 17.80 12.79
N ARG A 43 34.02 17.00 12.03
CA ARG A 43 32.82 17.48 11.32
C ARG A 43 31.69 17.92 12.25
N ARG A 44 31.49 17.22 13.37
CA ARG A 44 30.52 17.61 14.42
C ARG A 44 30.95 18.93 15.07
N ASN A 45 32.20 19.02 15.52
CA ASN A 45 32.69 20.18 16.24
C ASN A 45 32.84 21.42 15.35
N TYR A 46 33.19 21.23 14.06
CA TYR A 46 33.17 22.30 13.06
C TYR A 46 31.78 22.93 12.93
N ARG A 47 30.74 22.12 12.76
CA ARG A 47 29.34 22.58 12.68
C ARG A 47 28.87 23.21 13.99
N LEU A 48 29.28 22.66 15.14
CA LEU A 48 29.02 23.26 16.44
C LEU A 48 29.66 24.63 16.57
N ALA A 49 30.90 24.81 16.10
CA ALA A 49 31.60 26.10 16.11
C ALA A 49 30.86 27.12 15.23
N LEU A 50 30.39 26.71 14.05
CA LEU A 50 29.61 27.57 13.16
C LEU A 50 28.30 28.02 13.81
N ILE A 51 27.52 27.11 14.38
CA ILE A 51 26.26 27.47 15.04
C ILE A 51 26.49 28.38 16.23
N ARG A 52 27.43 28.06 17.11
CA ARG A 52 27.72 28.91 18.28
C ARG A 52 28.18 30.32 17.88
N LYS A 53 28.99 30.43 16.82
CA LYS A 53 29.38 31.73 16.26
C LYS A 53 28.15 32.55 15.90
N TYR A 54 27.26 32.01 15.08
CA TYR A 54 26.13 32.76 14.55
C TYR A 54 24.98 32.95 15.53
N ASP A 55 24.79 32.02 16.48
CA ASP A 55 23.84 32.20 17.57
C ASP A 55 24.29 33.33 18.53
N GLU A 56 25.60 33.56 18.70
CA GLU A 56 26.13 34.67 19.52
C GLU A 56 26.32 35.98 18.76
N GLN A 57 26.80 35.94 17.51
CA GLN A 57 27.18 37.11 16.72
C GLN A 57 26.09 37.57 15.73
N GLY A 58 25.03 36.78 15.57
CA GLY A 58 23.96 37.02 14.61
C GLY A 58 24.25 36.42 13.22
N TYR A 59 23.20 35.90 12.58
CA TYR A 59 23.27 35.29 11.25
C TYR A 59 23.39 36.35 10.15
N PRO A 60 24.24 36.15 9.12
CA PRO A 60 24.37 37.06 7.98
C PRO A 60 23.03 37.34 7.30
N SER A 61 22.78 38.57 6.89
CA SER A 61 21.54 39.00 6.22
C SER A 61 21.25 38.24 4.91
N SER A 62 22.25 37.59 4.32
CA SER A 62 22.09 36.72 3.14
C SER A 62 21.38 35.40 3.43
N LEU A 63 21.18 35.00 4.69
CA LEU A 63 20.42 33.81 5.05
C LEU A 63 18.90 33.96 4.87
N PHE A 64 18.36 35.18 4.97
CA PHE A 64 16.92 35.45 4.89
C PHE A 64 16.49 36.12 3.56
N GLY A 65 17.45 36.53 2.72
CA GLY A 65 17.20 37.17 1.42
C GLY A 65 17.23 36.18 0.27
N GLY A 66 16.07 35.61 -0.07
CA GLY A 66 15.90 34.77 -1.26
C GLY A 66 16.24 35.53 -2.54
N LEU A 67 17.39 35.19 -3.16
CA LEU A 67 17.72 35.29 -4.60
C LEU A 67 19.24 35.22 -4.89
N GLY A 68 20.11 35.29 -3.86
CA GLY A 68 21.58 35.28 -4.04
C GLY A 68 22.28 33.91 -3.99
N ALA A 69 21.64 32.87 -3.44
CA ALA A 69 22.29 31.59 -3.14
C ALA A 69 22.37 30.59 -4.33
N MET A 70 21.84 30.97 -5.51
CA MET A 70 21.66 30.06 -6.65
C MET A 70 22.79 30.12 -7.69
N LYS A 71 23.94 30.75 -7.40
CA LYS A 71 24.99 30.99 -8.42
C LYS A 71 26.29 30.18 -8.31
N THR A 72 26.43 29.25 -7.37
CA THR A 72 27.62 28.38 -7.31
C THR A 72 27.26 26.97 -6.85
N LEU A 73 26.47 26.26 -7.66
CA LEU A 73 26.50 24.80 -7.59
C LEU A 73 27.77 24.36 -8.32
N VAL A 74 28.83 24.12 -7.56
CA VAL A 74 30.12 23.68 -8.10
C VAL A 74 29.91 22.33 -8.82
N MET A 75 30.09 22.32 -10.13
CA MET A 75 30.10 21.09 -10.94
C MET A 75 31.52 20.56 -11.06
N THR A 76 32.05 20.03 -9.95
CA THR A 76 33.29 19.24 -9.98
C THR A 76 32.96 17.76 -9.87
N LYS A 77 33.72 16.92 -10.60
CA LYS A 77 33.65 15.46 -10.51
C LYS A 77 34.48 14.90 -9.37
N ASP A 78 35.30 15.73 -8.72
CA ASP A 78 36.14 15.37 -7.58
C ASP A 78 35.36 15.56 -6.27
N PRO A 79 35.01 14.47 -5.55
CA PRO A 79 34.22 14.56 -4.33
C PRO A 79 34.92 15.34 -3.20
N LEU A 80 36.26 15.34 -3.15
CA LEU A 80 37.00 16.06 -2.10
C LEU A 80 36.96 17.57 -2.33
N LYS A 81 37.19 18.00 -3.57
CA LYS A 81 37.00 19.42 -3.96
C LYS A 81 35.55 19.86 -3.79
N LEU A 82 34.60 18.97 -4.09
CA LEU A 82 33.19 19.25 -3.88
C LEU A 82 32.89 19.57 -2.41
N ILE A 83 33.42 18.75 -1.49
CA ILE A 83 33.26 18.98 -0.06
C ILE A 83 33.89 20.31 0.32
N GLU A 84 35.15 20.57 -0.05
CA GLU A 84 35.86 21.81 0.30
C GLU A 84 35.12 23.07 -0.17
N GLU A 85 34.68 23.09 -1.43
CA GLU A 85 33.97 24.24 -1.98
C GLU A 85 32.57 24.41 -1.39
N THR A 86 31.86 23.31 -1.11
CA THR A 86 30.53 23.36 -0.49
C THR A 86 30.61 23.81 0.97
N GLU A 87 31.66 23.43 1.71
CA GLU A 87 31.87 23.89 3.10
C GLU A 87 32.05 25.42 3.17
N LYS A 88 32.65 26.08 2.15
CA LYS A 88 32.70 27.56 2.07
C LYS A 88 31.31 28.22 2.02
N SER A 89 30.32 27.53 1.45
CA SER A 89 28.92 27.97 1.46
C SER A 89 28.23 27.67 2.80
N ILE A 90 28.53 26.53 3.42
CA ILE A 90 28.05 26.16 4.76
C ILE A 90 28.51 27.16 5.81
N GLU A 91 29.71 27.73 5.68
CA GLU A 91 30.15 28.77 6.61
C GLU A 91 29.28 30.01 6.59
N LYS A 92 28.70 30.34 5.44
CA LYS A 92 27.80 31.50 5.31
C LYS A 92 26.36 31.16 5.70
N ASP A 93 25.96 29.92 5.51
CA ASP A 93 24.63 29.39 5.86
C ASP A 93 24.77 27.97 6.45
N PRO A 94 25.06 27.85 7.76
CA PRO A 94 25.38 26.55 8.35
C PRO A 94 24.19 25.60 8.39
N LYS A 95 22.97 26.15 8.47
CA LYS A 95 21.73 25.38 8.60
C LYS A 95 21.13 25.00 7.24
N ASN A 96 21.75 25.37 6.12
CA ASN A 96 21.26 25.02 4.80
C ASN A 96 21.20 23.50 4.60
N ILE A 97 20.00 22.96 4.39
CA ILE A 97 19.81 21.52 4.16
C ILE A 97 20.55 21.07 2.90
N LYS A 98 20.45 21.82 1.80
CA LYS A 98 20.99 21.39 0.50
C LYS A 98 22.52 21.31 0.49
N TYR A 99 23.20 22.29 1.07
CA TYR A 99 24.67 22.27 1.15
C TYR A 99 25.18 21.14 2.03
N ASN A 100 24.58 20.94 3.21
CA ASN A 100 24.98 19.86 4.10
C ASN A 100 24.66 18.48 3.51
N LEU A 101 23.51 18.31 2.85
CA LEU A 101 23.15 17.05 2.18
C LEU A 101 24.16 16.70 1.10
N ARG A 102 24.58 17.68 0.28
CA ARG A 102 25.61 17.51 -0.75
C ARG A 102 26.95 17.06 -0.17
N VAL A 103 27.38 17.63 0.96
CA VAL A 103 28.59 17.19 1.67
C VAL A 103 28.42 15.76 2.19
N ALA A 104 27.28 15.43 2.77
CA ALA A 104 26.99 14.09 3.29
C ALA A 104 27.00 13.02 2.18
N GLU A 105 26.41 13.32 1.02
CA GLU A 105 26.41 12.45 -0.16
C GLU A 105 27.83 12.20 -0.68
N ALA A 106 28.65 13.26 -0.77
CA ALA A 106 30.05 13.14 -1.17
C ALA A 106 30.89 12.31 -0.19
N LEU A 107 30.65 12.45 1.11
CA LEU A 107 31.30 11.65 2.14
C LEU A 107 30.90 10.18 2.08
N ALA A 108 29.61 9.91 1.87
CA ALA A 108 29.10 8.55 1.69
C ALA A 108 29.73 7.89 0.45
N ALA A 109 29.84 8.63 -0.67
CA ALA A 109 30.48 8.16 -1.90
C ALA A 109 31.98 7.85 -1.72
N LEU A 110 32.64 8.52 -0.77
CA LEU A 110 34.03 8.26 -0.37
C LEU A 110 34.16 7.16 0.72
N ASN A 111 33.07 6.49 1.10
CA ASN A 111 32.99 5.52 2.20
C ASN A 111 33.32 6.11 3.59
N HIS A 112 33.22 7.44 3.76
CA HIS A 112 33.37 8.11 5.04
C HIS A 112 32.04 8.18 5.80
N HIS A 113 31.46 7.00 6.07
CA HIS A 113 30.09 6.86 6.60
C HIS A 113 29.87 7.56 7.94
N GLU A 114 30.80 7.41 8.89
CA GLU A 114 30.71 8.08 10.20
C GLU A 114 30.71 9.61 10.09
N ALA A 115 31.46 10.13 9.11
CA ALA A 115 31.53 11.55 8.81
C ALA A 115 30.23 12.03 8.13
N SER A 116 29.66 11.23 7.22
CA SER A 116 28.36 11.51 6.61
C SER A 116 27.25 11.55 7.67
N VAL A 117 27.20 10.57 8.59
CA VAL A 117 26.29 10.55 9.73
C VAL A 117 26.43 11.82 10.58
N ALA A 118 27.65 12.26 10.89
CA ALA A 118 27.88 13.48 11.67
C ALA A 118 27.25 14.73 11.01
N VAL A 119 27.34 14.85 9.68
CA VAL A 119 26.72 15.95 8.94
C VAL A 119 25.19 15.85 8.95
N LEU A 120 24.65 14.65 8.71
CA LEU A 120 23.21 14.42 8.62
C LEU A 120 22.51 14.54 9.97
N GLU A 121 23.13 14.08 11.06
CA GLU A 121 22.63 14.28 12.43
C GLU A 121 22.53 15.75 12.79
N PHE A 122 23.49 16.56 12.33
CA PHE A 122 23.45 17.99 12.50
C PHE A 122 22.26 18.62 11.75
N VAL A 123 22.05 18.28 10.47
CA VAL A 123 20.91 18.79 9.68
C VAL A 123 19.59 18.38 10.31
N PHE A 124 19.47 17.12 10.71
CA PHE A 124 18.26 16.58 11.33
C PHE A 124 17.86 17.34 12.61
N LYS A 125 18.84 17.80 13.40
CA LYS A 125 18.61 18.47 14.70
C LYS A 125 18.53 19.99 14.60
N SER A 126 19.33 20.60 13.73
CA SER A 126 19.64 22.03 13.80
C SER A 126 19.07 22.85 12.63
N SER A 127 18.67 22.21 11.53
CA SER A 127 18.09 22.88 10.36
C SER A 127 16.56 22.91 10.42
N GLU A 128 15.96 24.05 10.09
CA GLU A 128 14.50 24.18 9.99
C GLU A 128 13.96 23.24 8.90
N GLY A 129 12.99 22.39 9.25
CA GLY A 129 12.47 21.36 8.36
C GLY A 129 13.40 20.16 8.13
N GLY A 130 14.66 20.19 8.57
CA GLY A 130 15.64 19.13 8.31
C GLY A 130 15.23 17.76 8.87
N GLY A 131 14.59 17.75 10.05
CA GLY A 131 14.03 16.53 10.63
C GLY A 131 12.86 15.93 9.86
N ASN A 132 12.26 16.67 8.92
CA ASN A 132 11.12 16.25 8.09
C ASN A 132 11.48 16.23 6.59
N ASP A 133 12.72 16.52 6.22
CA ASP A 133 13.19 16.44 4.84
C ASP A 133 13.42 14.97 4.44
N LEU A 134 12.69 14.52 3.42
CA LEU A 134 12.71 13.10 3.05
C LEU A 134 14.09 12.65 2.55
N SER A 135 14.87 13.52 1.90
CA SER A 135 16.20 13.18 1.41
C SER A 135 17.18 13.01 2.57
N VAL A 136 17.12 13.88 3.57
CA VAL A 136 17.90 13.77 4.81
C VAL A 136 17.55 12.46 5.54
N LEU A 137 16.25 12.15 5.69
CA LEU A 137 15.83 10.92 6.38
C LEU A 137 16.28 9.66 5.64
N LYS A 138 16.14 9.61 4.31
CA LYS A 138 16.58 8.47 3.49
C LYS A 138 18.08 8.25 3.59
N LEU A 139 18.89 9.31 3.43
CA LEU A 139 20.34 9.19 3.49
C LEU A 139 20.83 8.87 4.91
N LEU A 140 20.30 9.53 5.95
CA LEU A 140 20.70 9.27 7.34
C LEU A 140 20.40 7.83 7.76
N ALA A 141 19.23 7.29 7.41
CA ALA A 141 18.89 5.90 7.70
C ALA A 141 19.84 4.92 6.98
N ARG A 142 20.21 5.19 5.73
CA ARG A 142 21.20 4.39 4.99
C ARG A 142 22.58 4.44 5.65
N GLU A 143 23.05 5.63 6.00
CA GLU A 143 24.37 5.78 6.62
C GLU A 143 24.42 5.16 8.03
N TYR A 144 23.32 5.21 8.80
CA TYR A 144 23.23 4.51 10.08
C TYR A 144 23.37 2.98 9.93
N VAL A 145 22.85 2.39 8.86
CA VAL A 145 23.10 0.97 8.53
C VAL A 145 24.58 0.75 8.26
N SER A 146 25.21 1.59 7.44
CA SER A 146 26.64 1.47 7.10
C SER A 146 27.56 1.54 8.33
N VAL A 147 27.17 2.29 9.37
CA VAL A 147 27.92 2.37 10.65
C VAL A 147 27.39 1.44 11.75
N LYS A 148 26.56 0.44 11.39
CA LYS A 148 25.99 -0.57 12.32
C LYS A 148 25.15 0.01 13.46
N LYS A 149 24.54 1.19 13.25
CA LYS A 149 23.59 1.83 14.16
C LYS A 149 22.15 1.49 13.75
N THR A 150 21.85 0.21 13.72
CA THR A 150 20.61 -0.32 13.13
C THR A 150 19.35 0.10 13.89
N LYS A 151 19.46 0.33 15.21
CA LYS A 151 18.35 0.83 16.04
C LYS A 151 17.98 2.27 15.65
N GLU A 152 18.99 3.12 15.49
CA GLU A 152 18.85 4.51 15.06
C GLU A 152 18.34 4.57 13.60
N ALA A 153 18.84 3.70 12.72
CA ALA A 153 18.33 3.56 11.36
C ALA A 153 16.82 3.27 11.33
N GLN A 154 16.35 2.35 12.17
CA GLN A 154 14.94 1.99 12.27
C GLN A 154 14.08 3.16 12.77
N GLN A 155 14.58 3.97 13.71
CA GLN A 155 13.87 5.15 14.21
C GLN A 155 13.68 6.20 13.10
N ILE A 156 14.73 6.47 12.33
CA ILE A 156 14.68 7.41 11.20
C ILE A 156 13.75 6.88 10.10
N LEU A 157 13.83 5.58 9.79
CA LEU A 157 12.95 4.93 8.80
C LEU A 157 11.47 5.06 9.16
N ASN A 158 11.10 4.83 10.43
CA ASN A 158 9.71 4.99 10.88
C ASN A 158 9.18 6.41 10.62
N LYS A 159 10.05 7.41 10.74
CA LYS A 159 9.69 8.80 10.42
C LYS A 159 9.51 9.01 8.91
N ALA A 160 10.41 8.47 8.10
CA ALA A 160 10.30 8.51 6.64
C ALA A 160 9.02 7.83 6.13
N GLN A 161 8.66 6.66 6.69
CA GLN A 161 7.44 5.92 6.36
C GLN A 161 6.16 6.68 6.71
N LYS A 162 6.16 7.45 7.81
CA LYS A 162 5.02 8.31 8.16
C LYS A 162 4.85 9.47 7.17
N LEU A 163 5.95 10.04 6.70
CA LEU A 163 5.92 11.17 5.75
C LEU A 163 5.57 10.72 4.33
N ALA A 164 6.07 9.57 3.89
CA ALA A 164 5.86 9.06 2.54
C ALA A 164 5.61 7.53 2.53
N PRO A 165 4.40 7.06 2.93
CA PRO A 165 4.11 5.62 3.06
C PRO A 165 4.22 4.81 1.77
N ASN A 166 4.09 5.48 0.62
CA ASN A 166 4.09 4.87 -0.70
C ASN A 166 5.37 5.11 -1.52
N ASP A 167 6.35 5.81 -0.96
CA ASP A 167 7.64 6.05 -1.61
C ASP A 167 8.41 4.73 -1.79
N LYS A 168 8.91 4.48 -3.01
CA LYS A 168 9.57 3.22 -3.36
C LYS A 168 10.91 3.07 -2.63
N ASP A 169 11.69 4.14 -2.54
CA ASP A 169 13.00 4.12 -1.86
C ASP A 169 12.83 3.87 -0.37
N VAL A 170 11.80 4.43 0.25
CA VAL A 170 11.48 4.20 1.67
C VAL A 170 11.09 2.74 1.91
N LYS A 171 10.31 2.12 1.02
CA LYS A 171 9.95 0.70 1.11
C LYS A 171 11.17 -0.21 0.94
N GLU A 172 12.06 0.11 0.01
CA GLU A 172 13.30 -0.63 -0.20
C GLU A 172 14.26 -0.50 1.00
N LEU A 173 14.42 0.71 1.51
CA LEU A 173 15.21 0.99 2.72
C LEU A 173 14.67 0.21 3.93
N ALA A 174 13.35 0.07 4.04
CA ALA A 174 12.73 -0.74 5.09
C ALA A 174 13.09 -2.21 5.02
N LYS A 175 13.11 -2.77 3.81
CA LYS A 175 13.55 -4.16 3.59
C LYS A 175 15.02 -4.34 3.99
N ASN A 176 15.88 -3.40 3.61
CA ASN A 176 17.32 -3.48 3.86
C ASN A 176 17.66 -3.33 5.35
N ILE A 177 17.03 -2.38 6.06
CA ILE A 177 17.21 -2.21 7.51
C ILE A 177 16.72 -3.44 8.28
N ALA A 178 15.57 -4.00 7.88
CA ALA A 178 15.04 -5.21 8.50
C ALA A 178 15.98 -6.41 8.32
N ALA A 179 16.55 -6.59 7.11
CA ALA A 179 17.55 -7.62 6.85
C ALA A 179 18.81 -7.44 7.70
N GLN A 180 19.32 -6.21 7.82
CA GLN A 180 20.51 -5.93 8.64
C GLN A 180 20.25 -6.16 10.14
N GLY A 181 19.06 -5.78 10.64
CA GLY A 181 18.67 -6.02 12.04
C GLY A 181 18.62 -7.51 12.39
N MET A 182 18.27 -8.37 11.43
CA MET A 182 18.35 -9.83 11.59
C MET A 182 19.80 -10.32 11.62
N LEU A 183 20.70 -9.77 10.80
CA LEU A 183 22.12 -10.15 10.79
C LEU A 183 22.84 -9.72 12.09
N ASP A 184 22.56 -8.52 12.60
CA ASP A 184 23.16 -8.00 13.83
C ASP A 184 22.71 -8.78 15.07
N THR A 185 21.47 -9.29 15.07
CA THR A 185 20.93 -10.12 16.16
C THR A 185 21.44 -11.56 16.12
N VAL A 186 21.68 -12.11 14.92
CA VAL A 186 22.37 -13.40 14.76
C VAL A 186 23.85 -13.30 15.21
N GLY A 187 24.52 -12.15 14.97
CA GLY A 187 25.92 -11.93 15.31
C GLY A 187 26.22 -11.57 16.78
N SER A 188 25.21 -11.23 17.60
CA SER A 188 25.39 -10.70 18.96
C SER A 188 24.71 -11.50 20.09
N ALA A 189 24.25 -12.73 19.81
CA ALA A 189 23.50 -13.51 20.78
C ALA A 189 24.35 -13.99 21.99
N LYS A 190 24.25 -13.26 23.12
CA LYS A 190 24.67 -13.70 24.46
C LYS A 190 23.45 -14.14 25.27
N SER A 191 22.92 -15.33 25.00
CA SER A 191 22.26 -16.21 25.99
C SER A 191 21.46 -17.32 25.29
N SER A 192 21.58 -18.54 25.82
CA SER A 192 20.91 -19.75 25.32
C SER A 192 19.37 -19.67 25.34
N TYR A 193 18.80 -18.84 26.22
CA TYR A 193 17.34 -18.62 26.26
C TYR A 193 16.85 -17.68 25.15
N GLU A 194 17.64 -16.66 24.79
CA GLU A 194 17.36 -15.79 23.64
C GLU A 194 17.56 -16.53 22.33
N LEU A 195 18.50 -17.49 22.25
CA LEU A 195 18.67 -18.33 21.08
C LEU A 195 17.43 -19.20 20.80
N VAL A 196 16.76 -19.77 21.80
CA VAL A 196 15.54 -20.58 21.60
C VAL A 196 14.33 -19.71 21.27
N LYS A 197 14.16 -18.57 21.96
CA LYS A 197 13.07 -17.64 21.69
C LYS A 197 13.24 -16.92 20.33
N ASN A 198 14.46 -16.52 19.99
CA ASN A 198 14.77 -15.86 18.72
C ASN A 198 14.89 -16.86 17.57
N ALA A 199 15.32 -18.10 17.78
CA ALA A 199 15.22 -19.15 16.75
C ALA A 199 13.76 -19.49 16.46
N GLY A 200 12.89 -19.51 17.48
CA GLY A 200 11.45 -19.58 17.29
C GLY A 200 10.92 -18.40 16.48
N GLN A 201 11.22 -17.16 16.88
CA GLN A 201 10.77 -15.95 16.18
C GLN A 201 11.37 -15.79 14.78
N ALA A 202 12.61 -16.22 14.55
CA ALA A 202 13.29 -16.18 13.26
C ALA A 202 12.75 -17.27 12.33
N ALA A 203 12.55 -18.50 12.83
CA ALA A 203 11.86 -19.55 12.07
C ALA A 203 10.41 -19.14 11.76
N ASP A 204 9.72 -18.46 12.68
CA ASP A 204 8.37 -17.95 12.47
C ASP A 204 8.34 -16.83 11.42
N LEU A 205 9.31 -15.93 11.46
CA LEU A 205 9.43 -14.84 10.49
C LEU A 205 9.86 -15.38 9.12
N GLU A 206 10.76 -16.35 9.06
CA GLU A 206 11.18 -17.05 7.85
C GLU A 206 10.01 -17.82 7.23
N LYS A 207 9.22 -18.55 8.05
CA LYS A 207 7.94 -19.15 7.62
C LYS A 207 7.01 -18.09 7.04
N ARG A 208 6.77 -16.98 7.76
CA ARG A 208 5.91 -15.89 7.28
C ARG A 208 6.41 -15.22 6.00
N GLN A 209 7.72 -15.17 5.79
CA GLN A 209 8.37 -14.60 4.60
C GLN A 209 8.50 -15.59 3.44
N LYS A 210 8.33 -16.89 3.70
CA LYS A 210 8.35 -17.93 2.68
C LYS A 210 7.27 -17.63 1.64
N MET A 211 7.70 -17.53 0.39
CA MET A 211 6.82 -17.21 -0.75
C MET A 211 5.71 -18.26 -0.92
N VAL A 212 5.96 -19.51 -0.51
CA VAL A 212 5.01 -20.61 -0.48
C VAL A 212 5.06 -21.29 0.90
N LEU A 213 3.99 -21.13 1.68
CA LEU A 213 3.82 -21.85 2.95
C LEU A 213 3.37 -23.29 2.67
N ASP A 214 3.97 -24.27 3.32
CA ASP A 214 3.44 -25.64 3.33
C ASP A 214 2.37 -25.83 4.42
N ALA A 215 1.71 -26.99 4.44
CA ALA A 215 0.60 -27.24 5.36
C ALA A 215 1.00 -27.16 6.84
N ASN A 216 2.21 -27.64 7.18
CA ASN A 216 2.73 -27.63 8.55
C ASN A 216 3.12 -26.22 8.98
N ASP A 217 3.65 -25.40 8.07
CA ASP A 217 3.92 -23.99 8.33
C ASP A 217 2.63 -23.23 8.67
N ILE A 218 1.54 -23.47 7.93
CA ILE A 218 0.25 -22.82 8.18
C ILE A 218 -0.32 -23.25 9.54
N ASP A 219 -0.23 -24.53 9.90
CA ASP A 219 -0.72 -25.02 11.20
C ASP A 219 0.05 -24.45 12.38
N GLY A 220 1.37 -24.33 12.27
CA GLY A 220 2.19 -23.66 13.29
C GLY A 220 1.83 -22.19 13.45
N LEU A 221 1.64 -21.46 12.35
CA LEU A 221 1.24 -20.05 12.37
C LEU A 221 -0.18 -19.87 12.94
N LEU A 222 -1.11 -20.77 12.61
CA LEU A 222 -2.47 -20.76 13.18
C LEU A 222 -2.43 -20.90 14.71
N ALA A 223 -1.68 -21.88 15.22
CA ALA A 223 -1.55 -22.08 16.66
C ALA A 223 -0.99 -20.84 17.38
N GLN A 224 -0.03 -20.14 16.77
CA GLN A 224 0.53 -18.91 17.34
C GLN A 224 -0.48 -17.77 17.38
N GLU A 225 -1.23 -17.54 16.30
CA GLU A 225 -2.26 -16.50 16.29
C GLU A 225 -3.41 -16.85 17.25
N GLU A 226 -3.73 -18.14 17.43
CA GLU A 226 -4.68 -18.59 18.44
C GLU A 226 -4.20 -18.30 19.87
N GLU A 227 -2.92 -18.51 20.19
CA GLU A 227 -2.37 -18.13 21.50
C GLU A 227 -2.43 -16.62 21.75
N LYS A 228 -2.18 -15.80 20.72
CA LYS A 228 -2.38 -14.34 20.84
C LYS A 228 -3.82 -13.98 21.13
N LEU A 229 -4.77 -14.64 20.46
CA LEU A 229 -6.19 -14.40 20.68
C LEU A 229 -6.65 -14.91 22.06
N LYS A 230 -6.06 -15.98 22.59
CA LYS A 230 -6.28 -16.42 23.98
C LYS A 230 -5.78 -15.37 24.98
N ALA A 231 -4.60 -14.81 24.75
CA ALA A 231 -4.02 -13.78 25.61
C ALA A 231 -4.76 -12.43 25.49
N ASN A 232 -5.26 -12.10 24.30
CA ASN A 232 -6.05 -10.91 24.02
C ASN A 232 -7.24 -11.25 23.09
N PRO A 233 -8.42 -11.58 23.65
CA PRO A 233 -9.60 -11.97 22.87
C PRO A 233 -10.12 -10.92 21.88
N MET A 234 -9.72 -9.65 22.06
CA MET A 234 -10.13 -8.52 21.20
C MET A 234 -9.05 -8.13 20.19
N ASP A 235 -8.02 -8.98 19.98
CA ASP A 235 -6.98 -8.73 18.99
C ASP A 235 -7.52 -8.88 17.56
N ARG A 236 -7.98 -7.75 17.00
CA ARG A 236 -8.46 -7.63 15.62
C ARG A 236 -7.41 -8.03 14.57
N ARG A 237 -6.10 -7.94 14.87
CA ARG A 237 -5.05 -8.34 13.92
C ARG A 237 -4.90 -9.86 13.92
N ALA A 238 -4.86 -10.47 15.11
CA ALA A 238 -4.73 -11.92 15.23
C ALA A 238 -5.88 -12.66 14.54
N ILE A 239 -7.14 -12.24 14.73
CA ILE A 239 -8.28 -12.91 14.08
C ILE A 239 -8.26 -12.80 12.54
N ARG A 240 -7.82 -11.66 12.00
CA ARG A 240 -7.67 -11.47 10.55
C ARG A 240 -6.56 -12.35 9.99
N GLU A 241 -5.44 -12.48 10.70
CA GLU A 241 -4.37 -13.40 10.28
C GLU A 241 -4.81 -14.88 10.36
N ILE A 242 -5.57 -15.28 11.39
CA ILE A 242 -6.19 -16.61 11.45
C ILE A 242 -7.06 -16.87 10.22
N ALA A 243 -7.92 -15.92 9.85
CA ALA A 243 -8.77 -16.06 8.68
C ALA A 243 -7.95 -16.22 7.39
N LYS A 244 -6.94 -15.38 7.15
CA LYS A 244 -6.05 -15.48 5.98
C LYS A 244 -5.34 -16.83 5.91
N LEU A 245 -4.85 -17.34 7.03
CA LEU A 245 -4.19 -18.65 7.09
C LEU A 245 -5.17 -19.79 6.77
N LEU A 246 -6.40 -19.73 7.31
CA LEU A 246 -7.46 -20.68 6.98
C LEU A 246 -7.86 -20.62 5.50
N GLU A 247 -7.91 -19.42 4.90
CA GLU A 247 -8.13 -19.26 3.46
C GLU A 247 -7.01 -19.87 2.61
N LYS A 248 -5.75 -19.76 3.04
CA LYS A 248 -4.62 -20.46 2.38
C LYS A 248 -4.79 -21.98 2.41
N LYS A 249 -5.40 -22.54 3.48
CA LYS A 249 -5.80 -23.96 3.54
C LYS A 249 -7.09 -24.28 2.78
N LYS A 250 -7.70 -23.30 2.08
CA LYS A 250 -9.02 -23.41 1.43
C LYS A 250 -10.15 -23.74 2.40
N ALA A 251 -9.96 -23.47 3.70
CA ALA A 251 -10.92 -23.72 4.77
C ALA A 251 -11.85 -22.50 4.99
N TYR A 252 -12.50 -22.05 3.92
CA TYR A 252 -13.28 -20.80 3.90
C TYR A 252 -14.44 -20.77 4.91
N ASP A 253 -15.14 -21.91 5.11
CA ASP A 253 -16.24 -21.95 6.09
C ASP A 253 -15.73 -21.72 7.51
N LYS A 254 -14.62 -22.37 7.89
CA LYS A 254 -13.97 -22.16 9.19
C LYS A 254 -13.49 -20.71 9.34
N ALA A 255 -12.87 -20.15 8.31
CA ALA A 255 -12.41 -18.76 8.33
C ALA A 255 -13.58 -17.79 8.60
N HIS A 256 -14.70 -17.97 7.89
CA HIS A 256 -15.92 -17.20 8.11
C HIS A 256 -16.49 -17.39 9.53
N GLU A 257 -16.60 -18.62 10.02
CA GLU A 257 -17.08 -18.92 11.36
C GLU A 257 -16.23 -18.23 12.44
N ARG A 258 -14.90 -18.25 12.30
CA ARG A 258 -13.98 -17.59 13.23
C ARG A 258 -14.17 -16.08 13.24
N LEU A 259 -14.26 -15.45 12.07
CA LEU A 259 -14.49 -14.01 11.97
C LEU A 259 -15.86 -13.62 12.54
N MET A 260 -16.92 -14.38 12.24
CA MET A 260 -18.26 -14.10 12.76
C MET A 260 -18.34 -14.30 14.28
N ALA A 261 -17.67 -15.30 14.84
CA ALA A 261 -17.58 -15.47 16.30
C ALA A 261 -16.89 -14.27 16.95
N PHE A 262 -15.86 -13.70 16.32
CA PHE A 262 -15.23 -12.46 16.79
C PHE A 262 -16.19 -11.27 16.72
N VAL A 263 -16.92 -11.09 15.61
CA VAL A 263 -17.90 -10.02 15.44
C VAL A 263 -19.05 -10.11 16.45
N GLN A 264 -19.45 -11.31 16.87
CA GLN A 264 -20.44 -11.48 17.94
C GLN A 264 -19.94 -10.93 19.27
N VAL A 265 -18.64 -11.03 19.55
CA VAL A 265 -18.02 -10.50 20.78
C VAL A 265 -17.71 -9.00 20.62
N ASP A 266 -17.32 -8.55 19.44
CA ASP A 266 -17.07 -7.15 19.08
C ASP A 266 -17.99 -6.68 17.92
N PRO A 267 -19.26 -6.34 18.20
CA PRO A 267 -20.18 -5.87 17.16
C PRO A 267 -19.73 -4.57 16.48
N SER A 268 -18.79 -3.82 17.07
CA SER A 268 -18.24 -2.60 16.47
C SER A 268 -17.20 -2.88 15.38
N ALA A 269 -16.73 -4.13 15.24
CA ALA A 269 -15.75 -4.54 14.25
C ALA A 269 -16.36 -4.73 12.85
N LEU A 270 -16.98 -3.67 12.31
CA LEU A 270 -17.65 -3.70 11.01
C LEU A 270 -16.73 -4.12 9.86
N GLU A 271 -15.45 -3.74 9.89
CA GLU A 271 -14.45 -4.17 8.90
C GLU A 271 -14.22 -5.69 8.91
N ILE A 272 -14.32 -6.33 10.08
CA ILE A 272 -14.15 -7.78 10.25
C ILE A 272 -15.41 -8.50 9.77
N ALA A 273 -16.60 -7.93 9.99
CA ALA A 273 -17.84 -8.43 9.42
C ALA A 273 -17.81 -8.40 7.88
N GLU A 274 -17.33 -7.29 7.30
CA GLU A 274 -17.13 -7.18 5.86
C GLU A 274 -16.11 -8.21 5.33
N GLU A 275 -15.01 -8.44 6.06
CA GLU A 275 -14.04 -9.48 5.71
C GLU A 275 -14.66 -10.88 5.78
N ALA A 276 -15.47 -11.18 6.81
CA ALA A 276 -16.20 -12.44 6.93
C ALA A 276 -17.10 -12.68 5.72
N ALA A 277 -17.88 -11.68 5.31
CA ALA A 277 -18.73 -11.75 4.14
C ALA A 277 -17.94 -12.06 2.86
N ASN A 278 -16.79 -11.40 2.68
CA ASN A 278 -15.91 -11.62 1.52
C ASN A 278 -15.29 -13.03 1.53
N VAL A 279 -14.85 -13.53 2.68
CA VAL A 279 -14.34 -14.89 2.86
C VAL A 279 -15.41 -15.93 2.50
N LYS A 280 -16.66 -15.73 2.97
CA LYS A 280 -17.76 -16.64 2.67
C LYS A 280 -18.08 -16.68 1.17
N ASN A 281 -18.08 -15.53 0.52
CA ASN A 281 -18.26 -15.42 -0.94
C ASN A 281 -17.18 -16.20 -1.70
N ARG A 282 -15.90 -16.07 -1.31
CA ARG A 282 -14.81 -16.88 -1.88
C ARG A 282 -14.99 -18.37 -1.62
N GLY A 283 -15.54 -18.74 -0.45
CA GLY A 283 -15.90 -20.11 -0.13
C GLY A 283 -16.96 -20.70 -1.08
N PHE A 284 -17.97 -19.91 -1.45
CA PHE A 284 -18.94 -20.31 -2.48
C PHE A 284 -18.27 -20.48 -3.85
N ASP A 285 -17.45 -19.53 -4.26
CA ASP A 285 -16.73 -19.61 -5.55
C ASP A 285 -15.84 -20.84 -5.62
N TYR A 286 -15.14 -21.15 -4.53
CA TYR A 286 -14.33 -22.35 -4.42
C TYR A 286 -15.18 -23.63 -4.54
N LYS A 287 -16.31 -23.72 -3.84
CA LYS A 287 -17.22 -24.87 -3.92
C LYS A 287 -17.80 -25.05 -5.33
N MET A 288 -18.18 -23.96 -5.99
CA MET A 288 -18.65 -23.98 -7.37
C MET A 288 -17.57 -24.47 -8.33
N ALA A 289 -16.34 -23.97 -8.20
CA ALA A 289 -15.20 -24.44 -9.01
C ALA A 289 -14.91 -25.93 -8.79
N GLN A 290 -15.00 -26.42 -7.54
CA GLN A 290 -14.86 -27.85 -7.24
C GLN A 290 -15.96 -28.69 -7.89
N CYS A 291 -17.21 -28.21 -7.92
CA CYS A 291 -18.29 -28.89 -8.64
C CYS A 291 -17.99 -28.98 -10.14
N ARG A 292 -17.55 -27.90 -10.78
CA ARG A 292 -17.17 -27.89 -12.21
C ARG A 292 -16.04 -28.88 -12.51
N LEU A 293 -15.01 -28.90 -11.66
CA LEU A 293 -13.88 -29.83 -11.81
C LEU A 293 -14.34 -31.29 -11.73
N LYS A 294 -15.20 -31.62 -10.76
CA LYS A 294 -15.75 -32.97 -10.62
C LYS A 294 -16.67 -33.35 -11.77
N ALA A 295 -17.43 -32.42 -12.31
CA ALA A 295 -18.25 -32.66 -13.50
C ALA A 295 -17.39 -33.04 -14.72
N GLN A 296 -16.20 -32.46 -14.84
CA GLN A 296 -15.25 -32.83 -15.90
C GLN A 296 -14.57 -34.18 -15.66
N GLN A 297 -14.23 -34.49 -14.40
CA GLN A 297 -13.56 -35.74 -14.00
C GLN A 297 -14.49 -36.95 -13.99
N GLU A 298 -15.79 -36.73 -13.76
CA GLU A 298 -16.82 -37.78 -13.69
C GLU A 298 -17.97 -37.46 -14.68
N PRO A 299 -17.79 -37.62 -16.00
CA PRO A 299 -18.80 -37.27 -17.01
C PRO A 299 -20.16 -37.95 -16.79
N GLN A 300 -20.17 -39.18 -16.28
CA GLN A 300 -21.38 -39.94 -15.94
C GLN A 300 -22.20 -39.30 -14.80
N ASN A 301 -21.55 -38.55 -13.91
CA ASN A 301 -22.17 -37.85 -12.78
C ASN A 301 -22.21 -36.33 -12.98
N ALA A 302 -21.83 -35.84 -14.16
CA ALA A 302 -21.66 -34.41 -14.41
C ALA A 302 -22.91 -33.60 -14.08
N GLN A 303 -24.09 -34.11 -14.42
CA GLN A 303 -25.37 -33.45 -14.13
C GLN A 303 -25.58 -33.22 -12.63
N GLY A 304 -25.25 -34.20 -11.78
CA GLY A 304 -25.38 -34.08 -10.33
C GLY A 304 -24.41 -33.05 -9.75
N TRP A 305 -23.20 -32.95 -10.30
CA TRP A 305 -22.23 -31.94 -9.91
C TRP A 305 -22.63 -30.52 -10.36
N LEU A 306 -23.15 -30.37 -11.58
CA LEU A 306 -23.68 -29.10 -12.09
C LEU A 306 -24.91 -28.64 -11.30
N GLN A 307 -25.78 -29.57 -10.86
CA GLN A 307 -26.90 -29.23 -9.99
C GLN A 307 -26.42 -28.72 -8.61
N LYS A 308 -25.39 -29.34 -8.02
CA LYS A 308 -24.77 -28.85 -6.77
C LYS A 308 -24.13 -27.47 -6.95
N GLU A 309 -23.50 -27.22 -8.10
CA GLU A 309 -22.97 -25.89 -8.42
C GLU A 309 -24.07 -24.84 -8.42
N GLN A 310 -25.22 -25.12 -9.08
CA GLN A 310 -26.37 -24.24 -9.09
C GLN A 310 -26.94 -23.99 -7.68
N GLN A 311 -26.97 -25.01 -6.83
CA GLN A 311 -27.36 -24.86 -5.42
C GLN A 311 -26.41 -23.92 -4.67
N PHE A 312 -25.09 -24.05 -4.87
CA PHE A 312 -24.13 -23.12 -4.27
C PHE A 312 -24.24 -21.70 -4.84
N ALA A 313 -24.51 -21.55 -6.13
CA ALA A 313 -24.74 -20.24 -6.74
C ALA A 313 -26.00 -19.56 -6.17
N ALA A 314 -27.09 -20.31 -5.98
CA ALA A 314 -28.30 -19.81 -5.34
C ALA A 314 -28.06 -19.43 -3.87
N ALA A 315 -27.35 -20.27 -3.12
CA ALA A 315 -26.97 -20.00 -1.74
C ALA A 315 -26.07 -18.76 -1.61
N LYS A 316 -25.13 -18.56 -2.55
CA LYS A 316 -24.28 -17.36 -2.61
C LYS A 316 -25.11 -16.09 -2.79
N LYS A 317 -26.06 -16.10 -3.72
CA LYS A 317 -26.97 -14.96 -3.96
C LYS A 317 -27.82 -14.65 -2.73
N ALA A 318 -28.40 -15.67 -2.10
CA ALA A 318 -29.20 -15.51 -0.88
C ALA A 318 -28.36 -14.95 0.28
N PHE A 319 -27.14 -15.47 0.47
CA PHE A 319 -26.19 -14.98 1.47
C PHE A 319 -25.81 -13.51 1.23
N ALA A 320 -25.43 -13.16 0.00
CA ALA A 320 -25.03 -11.79 -0.34
C ALA A 320 -26.18 -10.79 -0.12
N LEU A 321 -27.41 -11.19 -0.43
CA LEU A 321 -28.59 -10.35 -0.19
C LEU A 321 -28.78 -10.07 1.30
N ASP A 322 -28.79 -11.11 2.12
CA ASP A 322 -28.99 -10.98 3.57
C ASP A 322 -27.86 -10.18 4.23
N GLU A 323 -26.62 -10.54 3.94
CA GLU A 323 -25.44 -9.92 4.55
C GLU A 323 -25.27 -8.45 4.14
N PHE A 324 -25.39 -8.11 2.86
CA PHE A 324 -25.30 -6.70 2.44
C PHE A 324 -26.51 -5.88 2.89
N GLY A 325 -27.67 -6.52 3.08
CA GLY A 325 -28.84 -5.90 3.72
C GLY A 325 -28.50 -5.43 5.13
N ARG A 326 -27.97 -6.34 5.98
CA ARG A 326 -27.54 -6.01 7.34
C ARG A 326 -26.46 -4.92 7.37
N GLN A 327 -25.51 -4.95 6.44
CA GLN A 327 -24.47 -3.92 6.35
C GLN A 327 -25.03 -2.54 6.02
N VAL A 328 -26.04 -2.46 5.15
CA VAL A 328 -26.74 -1.20 4.84
C VAL A 328 -27.59 -0.73 6.01
N GLU A 329 -28.21 -1.63 6.77
CA GLU A 329 -28.94 -1.29 8.01
C GLU A 329 -27.99 -0.70 9.06
N ALA A 330 -26.80 -1.29 9.23
CA ALA A 330 -25.78 -0.81 10.16
C ALA A 330 -25.14 0.52 9.73
N ALA A 331 -25.02 0.78 8.42
CA ALA A 331 -24.41 1.97 7.87
C ALA A 331 -25.25 2.57 6.71
N PRO A 332 -26.39 3.20 7.02
CA PRO A 332 -27.37 3.62 6.01
C PRO A 332 -26.89 4.80 5.16
N THR A 333 -25.83 5.52 5.53
CA THR A 333 -25.29 6.62 4.71
C THR A 333 -24.13 6.19 3.82
N ASP A 334 -23.67 4.94 3.94
CA ASP A 334 -22.57 4.41 3.15
C ASP A 334 -23.04 4.01 1.75
N MET A 335 -22.59 4.78 0.75
CA MET A 335 -23.00 4.61 -0.64
C MET A 335 -22.37 3.37 -1.29
N ASP A 336 -21.18 2.96 -0.85
CA ASP A 336 -20.51 1.77 -1.37
C ASP A 336 -21.24 0.50 -0.88
N LYS A 337 -21.66 0.47 0.39
CA LYS A 337 -22.51 -0.61 0.92
C LYS A 337 -23.87 -0.65 0.22
N ARG A 338 -24.49 0.51 -0.01
CA ARG A 338 -25.77 0.59 -0.77
C ARG A 338 -25.63 0.06 -2.19
N PHE A 339 -24.51 0.35 -2.87
CA PHE A 339 -24.26 -0.18 -4.20
C PHE A 339 -24.17 -1.72 -4.19
N ARG A 340 -23.40 -2.30 -3.26
CA ARG A 340 -23.29 -3.77 -3.11
C ARG A 340 -24.63 -4.43 -2.80
N PHE A 341 -25.44 -3.83 -1.93
CA PHE A 341 -26.78 -4.34 -1.66
C PHE A 341 -27.71 -4.22 -2.87
N GLY A 342 -27.64 -3.11 -3.61
CA GLY A 342 -28.33 -2.95 -4.90
C GLY A 342 -27.95 -4.05 -5.90
N GLN A 343 -26.66 -4.40 -5.98
CA GLN A 343 -26.20 -5.53 -6.80
C GLN A 343 -26.83 -6.86 -6.37
N ALA A 344 -26.83 -7.17 -5.07
CA ALA A 344 -27.44 -8.41 -4.58
C ALA A 344 -28.97 -8.45 -4.79
N LEU A 345 -29.66 -7.32 -4.65
CA LEU A 345 -31.08 -7.20 -4.99
C LEU A 345 -31.32 -7.46 -6.48
N PHE A 346 -30.49 -6.90 -7.35
CA PHE A 346 -30.55 -7.15 -8.79
C PHE A 346 -30.35 -8.64 -9.12
N ASP A 347 -29.31 -9.26 -8.57
CA ASP A 347 -28.95 -10.66 -8.85
C ASP A 347 -30.00 -11.67 -8.36
N THR A 348 -30.82 -11.27 -7.39
CA THR A 348 -31.96 -12.03 -6.84
C THR A 348 -33.30 -11.65 -7.49
N GLY A 349 -33.30 -10.79 -8.51
CA GLY A 349 -34.50 -10.40 -9.26
C GLY A 349 -35.38 -9.36 -8.58
N ARG A 350 -34.93 -8.74 -7.47
CA ARG A 350 -35.65 -7.66 -6.77
C ARG A 350 -35.33 -6.31 -7.40
N PHE A 351 -35.73 -6.13 -8.65
CA PHE A 351 -35.32 -4.98 -9.48
C PHE A 351 -35.81 -3.63 -8.95
N GLU A 352 -37.03 -3.55 -8.41
CA GLU A 352 -37.58 -2.31 -7.85
C GLU A 352 -36.78 -1.83 -6.63
N ASP A 353 -36.49 -2.73 -5.70
CA ASP A 353 -35.72 -2.40 -4.51
C ASP A 353 -34.25 -2.11 -4.86
N SER A 354 -33.67 -2.89 -5.78
CA SER A 354 -32.35 -2.61 -6.35
C SER A 354 -32.28 -1.17 -6.86
N PHE A 355 -33.25 -0.76 -7.69
CA PHE A 355 -33.28 0.59 -8.25
C PHE A 355 -33.34 1.67 -7.17
N LYS A 356 -34.17 1.52 -6.13
CA LYS A 356 -34.25 2.46 -5.00
C LYS A 356 -32.92 2.60 -4.25
N HIS A 357 -32.21 1.49 -4.03
CA HIS A 357 -30.92 1.51 -3.36
C HIS A 357 -29.81 2.10 -4.25
N LEU A 358 -29.82 1.77 -5.54
CA LEU A 358 -28.88 2.30 -6.54
C LEU A 358 -29.07 3.82 -6.74
N GLN A 359 -30.30 4.33 -6.73
CA GLN A 359 -30.57 5.77 -6.78
C GLN A 359 -29.85 6.53 -5.66
N LYS A 360 -29.86 5.98 -4.44
CA LYS A 360 -29.14 6.54 -3.29
C LYS A 360 -27.63 6.42 -3.47
N ALA A 361 -27.15 5.28 -3.98
CA ALA A 361 -25.74 5.02 -4.22
C ALA A 361 -25.11 5.87 -5.36
N LYS A 362 -25.92 6.54 -6.20
CA LYS A 362 -25.47 7.37 -7.34
C LYS A 362 -24.50 8.48 -6.93
N ALA A 363 -24.57 8.95 -5.69
CA ALA A 363 -23.68 9.96 -5.16
C ALA A 363 -22.24 9.46 -4.88
N SER A 364 -21.99 8.13 -4.93
CA SER A 364 -20.62 7.59 -4.78
C SER A 364 -19.77 7.95 -5.99
N PRO A 365 -18.67 8.74 -5.83
CA PRO A 365 -17.78 9.08 -6.94
C PRO A 365 -17.14 7.83 -7.56
N LYS A 366 -16.92 6.79 -6.75
CA LYS A 366 -16.29 5.54 -7.14
C LYS A 366 -17.22 4.65 -7.98
N HIS A 367 -18.52 4.67 -7.70
CA HIS A 367 -19.48 3.75 -8.31
C HIS A 367 -20.48 4.42 -9.26
N ALA A 368 -20.44 5.75 -9.42
CA ALA A 368 -21.41 6.50 -10.23
C ALA A 368 -21.64 5.90 -11.63
N LYS A 369 -20.58 5.55 -12.37
CA LYS A 369 -20.71 4.94 -13.70
C LYS A 369 -21.47 3.61 -13.64
N ALA A 370 -21.00 2.68 -12.81
CA ALA A 370 -21.62 1.36 -12.64
C ALA A 370 -23.07 1.43 -12.13
N VAL A 371 -23.36 2.34 -11.20
CA VAL A 371 -24.70 2.60 -10.69
C VAL A 371 -25.64 2.98 -11.83
N ASN A 372 -25.25 3.89 -12.72
CA ASN A 372 -26.12 4.32 -13.82
C ASN A 372 -26.38 3.20 -14.85
N VAL A 373 -25.37 2.36 -15.15
CA VAL A 373 -25.55 1.18 -16.00
C VAL A 373 -26.52 0.18 -15.35
N MET A 374 -26.35 -0.10 -14.06
CA MET A 374 -27.23 -1.03 -13.34
C MET A 374 -28.65 -0.50 -13.18
N MET A 375 -28.82 0.80 -12.95
CA MET A 375 -30.15 1.43 -12.92
C MET A 375 -30.87 1.28 -14.26
N ALA A 376 -30.17 1.47 -15.38
CA ALA A 376 -30.75 1.23 -16.71
C ALA A 376 -31.23 -0.22 -16.84
N ASN A 377 -30.37 -1.17 -16.44
CA ASN A 377 -30.71 -2.59 -16.49
C ASN A 377 -31.92 -2.94 -15.61
N CYS A 378 -32.03 -2.37 -14.40
CA CYS A 378 -33.22 -2.53 -13.56
C CYS A 378 -34.49 -2.08 -14.30
N LEU A 379 -34.46 -0.93 -14.97
CA LEU A 379 -35.61 -0.40 -15.71
C LEU A 379 -36.01 -1.30 -16.88
N VAL A 380 -35.03 -1.88 -17.58
CA VAL A 380 -35.26 -2.88 -18.63
C VAL A 380 -35.99 -4.10 -18.05
N HIS A 381 -35.50 -4.66 -16.95
CA HIS A 381 -36.13 -5.82 -16.30
C HIS A 381 -37.54 -5.52 -15.75
N MET A 382 -37.80 -4.29 -15.31
CA MET A 382 -39.12 -3.81 -14.89
C MET A 382 -40.04 -3.40 -16.07
N ASN A 383 -39.61 -3.62 -17.32
CA ASN A 383 -40.34 -3.23 -18.53
C ASN A 383 -40.69 -1.73 -18.59
N ARG A 384 -39.86 -0.87 -18.01
CA ARG A 384 -40.00 0.60 -18.04
C ARG A 384 -39.15 1.17 -19.19
N LEU A 385 -39.57 0.87 -20.41
CA LEU A 385 -38.75 1.00 -21.62
C LEU A 385 -38.27 2.44 -21.89
N GLU A 386 -39.15 3.44 -21.81
CA GLU A 386 -38.80 4.85 -22.02
C GLU A 386 -37.82 5.37 -20.98
N MET A 387 -38.02 5.01 -19.71
CA MET A 387 -37.12 5.39 -18.62
C MET A 387 -35.75 4.72 -18.78
N ALA A 388 -35.72 3.47 -19.27
CA ALA A 388 -34.47 2.77 -19.55
C ALA A 388 -33.65 3.49 -20.62
N GLU A 389 -34.28 3.99 -21.68
CA GLU A 389 -33.60 4.79 -22.72
C GLU A 389 -33.00 6.08 -22.17
N GLN A 390 -33.78 6.83 -21.37
CA GLN A 390 -33.26 8.03 -20.72
C GLN A 390 -32.06 7.71 -19.82
N GLN A 391 -32.14 6.61 -19.07
CA GLN A 391 -31.08 6.18 -18.17
C GLN A 391 -29.85 5.65 -18.94
N PHE A 392 -30.03 5.05 -20.12
CA PHE A 392 -28.94 4.71 -21.03
C PHE A 392 -28.18 5.95 -21.51
N SER A 393 -28.89 6.99 -21.95
CA SER A 393 -28.24 8.24 -22.38
C SER A 393 -27.47 8.92 -21.25
N ILE A 394 -27.92 8.79 -20.00
CA ILE A 394 -27.16 9.26 -18.82
C ILE A 394 -25.90 8.42 -18.64
N ALA A 395 -26.02 7.09 -18.68
CA ALA A 395 -24.88 6.19 -18.50
C ALA A 395 -23.81 6.42 -19.57
N GLU A 396 -24.18 6.56 -20.84
CA GLU A 396 -23.22 6.82 -21.94
C GLU A 396 -22.41 8.09 -21.74
N LYS A 397 -23.05 9.18 -21.31
CA LYS A 397 -22.35 10.45 -21.07
C LYS A 397 -21.31 10.35 -19.95
N LEU A 398 -21.43 9.35 -19.08
CA LEU A 398 -20.50 9.12 -17.97
C LEU A 398 -19.38 8.13 -18.32
N LEU A 399 -19.61 7.26 -19.30
CA LEU A 399 -18.63 6.24 -19.70
C LEU A 399 -17.55 6.85 -20.59
N THR A 400 -16.33 6.35 -20.42
CA THR A 400 -15.16 6.65 -21.24
C THR A 400 -14.75 5.40 -22.03
N PRO A 401 -13.96 5.52 -23.11
CA PRO A 401 -13.47 4.38 -23.88
C PRO A 401 -12.80 3.28 -23.04
N ASP A 402 -12.17 3.65 -21.94
CA ASP A 402 -11.49 2.72 -21.02
C ASP A 402 -12.46 1.86 -20.17
N ASP A 403 -13.75 2.20 -20.10
CA ASP A 403 -14.74 1.47 -19.29
C ASP A 403 -15.32 0.24 -20.03
N ILE A 404 -14.45 -0.59 -20.60
CA ILE A 404 -14.82 -1.69 -21.53
C ILE A 404 -15.92 -2.59 -20.96
N ASP A 405 -15.77 -3.05 -19.71
CA ASP A 405 -16.73 -3.96 -19.07
C ASP A 405 -18.11 -3.32 -18.86
N LEU A 406 -18.14 -2.03 -18.50
CA LEU A 406 -19.39 -1.30 -18.32
C LEU A 406 -20.07 -1.01 -19.65
N GLN A 407 -19.31 -0.76 -20.70
CA GLN A 407 -19.84 -0.62 -22.06
C GLN A 407 -20.45 -1.94 -22.55
N LYS A 408 -19.77 -3.07 -22.36
CA LYS A 408 -20.34 -4.41 -22.66
C LYS A 408 -21.65 -4.64 -21.90
N ALA A 409 -21.67 -4.35 -20.59
CA ALA A 409 -22.87 -4.48 -19.77
C ALA A 409 -24.02 -3.56 -20.22
N LEU A 410 -23.71 -2.33 -20.65
CA LEU A 410 -24.68 -1.37 -21.17
C LEU A 410 -25.27 -1.85 -22.51
N ASN A 411 -24.41 -2.29 -23.43
CA ASN A 411 -24.81 -2.80 -24.75
C ASN A 411 -25.64 -4.08 -24.64
N TYR A 412 -25.32 -4.96 -23.69
CA TYR A 412 -26.14 -6.14 -23.40
C TYR A 412 -27.54 -5.72 -22.93
N ALA A 413 -27.64 -4.77 -22.00
CA ALA A 413 -28.92 -4.29 -21.52
C ALA A 413 -29.73 -3.60 -22.62
N ARG A 414 -29.07 -2.96 -23.60
CA ARG A 414 -29.73 -2.38 -24.79
C ARG A 414 -30.29 -3.45 -25.72
N ALA A 415 -29.54 -4.52 -25.97
CA ALA A 415 -30.05 -5.64 -26.75
C ALA A 415 -31.27 -6.29 -26.06
N ASP A 416 -31.24 -6.42 -24.72
CA ASP A 416 -32.41 -6.87 -23.93
C ASP A 416 -33.59 -5.89 -24.04
N LEU A 417 -33.34 -4.57 -24.05
CA LEU A 417 -34.36 -3.55 -24.27
C LEU A 417 -35.00 -3.67 -25.66
N SER A 418 -34.20 -3.80 -26.74
CA SER A 418 -34.70 -3.98 -28.10
C SER A 418 -35.58 -5.23 -28.21
N GLU A 419 -35.15 -6.33 -27.58
CA GLU A 419 -35.94 -7.56 -27.56
C GLU A 419 -37.29 -7.36 -26.86
N ARG A 420 -37.31 -6.65 -25.72
CA ARG A 420 -38.54 -6.32 -24.98
C ARG A 420 -39.46 -5.35 -25.71
N LYS A 421 -38.90 -4.47 -26.55
CA LYS A 421 -39.65 -3.61 -27.47
C LYS A 421 -40.26 -4.38 -28.65
N GLY A 422 -39.86 -5.64 -28.85
CA GLY A 422 -40.28 -6.45 -30.00
C GLY A 422 -39.40 -6.28 -31.24
N ASP A 423 -38.34 -5.46 -31.16
CA ASP A 423 -37.34 -5.33 -32.22
C ASP A 423 -36.34 -6.49 -32.15
N LEU A 424 -36.80 -7.65 -32.61
CA LEU A 424 -35.99 -8.87 -32.64
C LEU A 424 -34.77 -8.77 -33.57
N PRO A 425 -34.85 -8.14 -34.77
CA PRO A 425 -33.69 -7.91 -35.61
C PRO A 425 -32.62 -7.05 -34.92
N GLY A 426 -33.00 -5.92 -34.30
CA GLY A 426 -32.06 -5.06 -33.58
C GLY A 426 -31.46 -5.73 -32.35
N ALA A 427 -32.25 -6.51 -31.61
CA ALA A 427 -31.73 -7.33 -30.50
C ALA A 427 -30.69 -8.34 -30.96
N LEU A 428 -30.97 -9.05 -32.06
CA LEU A 428 -30.07 -10.05 -32.63
C LEU A 428 -28.76 -9.42 -33.10
N GLU A 429 -28.81 -8.25 -33.74
CA GLU A 429 -27.62 -7.50 -34.13
C GLU A 429 -26.80 -7.07 -32.90
N GLY A 430 -27.44 -6.49 -31.89
CA GLY A 430 -26.76 -6.08 -30.65
C GLY A 430 -26.05 -7.23 -29.94
N PHE A 431 -26.72 -8.39 -29.82
CA PHE A 431 -26.08 -9.58 -29.24
C PHE A 431 -24.96 -10.14 -30.14
N ARG A 432 -25.07 -10.10 -31.47
CA ARG A 432 -23.98 -10.50 -32.38
C ARG A 432 -22.75 -9.62 -32.22
N THR A 433 -22.92 -8.31 -32.11
CA THR A 433 -21.81 -7.38 -31.88
C THR A 433 -21.09 -7.73 -30.58
N LEU A 434 -21.83 -8.03 -29.52
CA LEU A 434 -21.25 -8.49 -28.26
C LEU A 434 -20.53 -9.83 -28.39
N TYR A 435 -21.10 -10.78 -29.14
CA TYR A 435 -20.46 -12.09 -29.37
C TYR A 435 -19.14 -11.98 -30.12
N LEU A 436 -19.07 -11.10 -31.12
CA LEU A 436 -17.85 -10.87 -31.90
C LEU A 436 -16.73 -10.23 -31.05
N ASP A 437 -17.11 -9.44 -30.05
CA ASP A 437 -16.17 -8.85 -29.09
C ASP A 437 -15.78 -9.84 -27.98
N ASP A 438 -16.75 -10.60 -27.46
CA ASP A 438 -16.59 -11.53 -26.33
C ASP A 438 -17.69 -12.61 -26.33
N ALA A 439 -17.37 -13.76 -26.91
CA ALA A 439 -18.29 -14.90 -27.03
C ALA A 439 -18.69 -15.49 -25.66
N GLU A 440 -17.86 -15.31 -24.62
CA GLU A 440 -18.12 -15.82 -23.26
C GLU A 440 -18.89 -14.84 -22.38
N PHE A 441 -19.22 -13.65 -22.90
CA PHE A 441 -19.94 -12.64 -22.13
C PHE A 441 -21.36 -13.11 -21.80
N ARG A 442 -21.59 -13.50 -20.54
CA ARG A 442 -22.90 -13.94 -20.01
C ARG A 442 -23.49 -15.12 -20.79
N ASP A 443 -24.65 -14.92 -21.41
CA ASP A 443 -25.43 -15.92 -22.15
C ASP A 443 -25.69 -15.49 -23.60
N VAL A 444 -24.86 -14.60 -24.15
CA VAL A 444 -25.03 -13.99 -25.50
C VAL A 444 -25.26 -15.04 -26.59
N GLU A 445 -24.49 -16.13 -26.60
CA GLU A 445 -24.66 -17.23 -27.57
C GLU A 445 -26.08 -17.83 -27.51
N LYS A 446 -26.58 -18.13 -26.31
CA LYS A 446 -27.93 -18.67 -26.09
C LYS A 446 -29.02 -17.67 -26.52
N ARG A 447 -28.78 -16.37 -26.29
CA ARG A 447 -29.70 -15.30 -26.72
C ARG A 447 -29.77 -15.23 -28.24
N ILE A 448 -28.64 -15.30 -28.94
CA ILE A 448 -28.57 -15.32 -30.41
C ILE A 448 -29.35 -16.52 -30.98
N ASP A 449 -29.15 -17.72 -30.46
CA ASP A 449 -29.83 -18.92 -30.93
C ASP A 449 -31.34 -18.86 -30.70
N SER A 450 -31.76 -18.36 -29.54
CA SER A 450 -33.18 -18.13 -29.21
C SER A 450 -33.83 -17.15 -30.19
N LEU A 451 -33.15 -16.04 -30.49
CA LEU A 451 -33.64 -15.02 -31.42
C LEU A 451 -33.70 -15.51 -32.87
N LYS A 452 -32.68 -16.24 -33.34
CA LYS A 452 -32.70 -16.86 -34.69
C LYS A 452 -33.90 -17.78 -34.86
N LYS A 453 -34.20 -18.62 -33.87
CA LYS A 453 -35.37 -19.52 -33.90
C LYS A 453 -36.67 -18.73 -33.98
N ARG A 454 -36.82 -17.66 -33.19
CA ARG A 454 -38.01 -16.79 -33.21
C ARG A 454 -38.18 -16.01 -34.52
N LEU A 455 -37.08 -15.73 -35.21
CA LEU A 455 -37.05 -15.06 -36.52
C LEU A 455 -37.15 -16.04 -37.70
N GLY A 456 -37.21 -17.36 -37.47
CA GLY A 456 -37.22 -18.36 -38.53
C GLY A 456 -35.89 -18.52 -39.29
N GLN A 457 -34.77 -18.11 -38.66
CA GLN A 457 -33.41 -18.19 -39.20
C GLN A 457 -32.61 -19.38 -38.60
N GLY A 458 -33.33 -20.42 -38.15
CA GLY A 458 -32.79 -21.55 -37.37
C GLY A 458 -32.17 -22.66 -38.22
#